data_AF-A0A2H6ECV3-F1
#
_entry.id   AF-A0A2H6ECV3-F1
#
_cell.length_a   1.000
_cell.length_b   1.000
_cell.length_c   1.000
_cell.angle_alpha   90.00
_cell.angle_beta   90.00
_cell.angle_gamma   90.00
#
_symmetry.space_group_name_H-M   'P 1'
#
loop_
_entity.id
_entity.type
_entity.pdbx_description
1 polymer ?
#
loop_
_entity_poly.entity_id
_entity_poly.type
_entity_poly.pdbx_seq_one_letter_code
_entity_poly.pdbx_strand_id
1 'polypeptide(L)'
;MKQLVNFNGKRREIGTYFKIQLKTSSNWSVRNDKIVYDLEAKTYNDIILHNRNGVTKLILILMRLEKNKNNWCSLDHNYIQFKNSLFWFHTESVSHTDNEHYKRIEIPVSQVFNNNSIVKLIDKFKIKIIR
;
A
#
# COMPACT_ATOMS: atom_id res chain seq x y z
N MET A 1 9.35 -8.52 10.76
CA MET A 1 9.60 -9.58 9.75
C MET A 1 9.00 -10.87 10.27
N LYS A 2 8.25 -11.60 9.44
CA LYS A 2 7.63 -12.89 9.80
C LYS A 2 8.73 -13.92 10.07
N GLN A 3 8.65 -14.61 11.20
CA GLN A 3 9.58 -15.65 11.61
C GLN A 3 8.82 -16.84 12.16
N LEU A 4 9.34 -18.05 11.93
CA LEU A 4 8.84 -19.26 12.53
C LEU A 4 9.73 -19.61 13.72
N VAL A 5 9.17 -19.64 14.93
CA VAL A 5 9.86 -20.06 16.14
C VAL A 5 9.30 -21.39 16.63
N ASN A 6 10.17 -22.26 17.13
CA ASN A 6 9.73 -23.46 17.82
C ASN A 6 9.40 -23.10 19.28
N PHE A 7 8.14 -23.29 19.67
CA PHE A 7 7.67 -23.05 21.04
C PHE A 7 6.89 -24.28 21.50
N ASN A 8 7.40 -24.97 22.53
CA ASN A 8 6.85 -26.24 23.04
C ASN A 8 6.68 -27.32 21.96
N GLY A 9 7.69 -27.50 21.09
CA GLY A 9 7.66 -28.50 20.02
C GLY A 9 6.74 -28.15 18.84
N LYS A 10 6.06 -26.99 18.87
CA LYS A 10 5.19 -26.50 17.80
C LYS A 10 5.80 -25.28 17.13
N ARG A 11 5.79 -25.25 15.79
CA ARG A 11 6.18 -24.05 15.02
C ARG A 11 5.09 -22.98 15.17
N ARG A 12 5.47 -21.80 15.64
CA ARG A 12 4.61 -20.62 15.79
C ARG A 12 5.12 -19.51 14.90
N GLU A 13 4.20 -18.82 14.24
CA GLU A 13 4.50 -17.63 13.47
C GLU A 13 4.54 -16.41 14.39
N ILE A 14 5.65 -15.67 14.36
CA ILE A 14 5.84 -14.44 15.12
C ILE A 14 6.34 -13.31 14.20
N GLY A 15 6.20 -12.08 14.68
CA GLY A 15 6.74 -10.87 14.03
C GLY A 15 5.69 -10.03 13.31
N THR A 16 6.03 -8.77 13.07
CA THR A 16 5.16 -7.80 12.40
C THR A 16 5.33 -7.88 10.89
N TYR A 17 4.19 -7.94 10.19
CA TYR A 17 4.06 -7.82 8.75
C TYR A 17 2.73 -7.17 8.40
N PHE A 18 2.63 -6.62 7.20
CA PHE A 18 1.40 -6.10 6.62
C PHE A 18 1.20 -6.71 5.24
N LYS A 19 -0.05 -6.76 4.80
CA LYS A 19 -0.42 -7.19 3.45
C LYS A 19 -0.38 -6.00 2.50
N ILE A 20 -0.12 -6.27 1.23
CA ILE A 20 -0.07 -5.26 0.17
C ILE A 20 -1.11 -5.62 -0.88
N GLN A 21 -1.93 -4.65 -1.26
CA GLN A 21 -2.67 -4.65 -2.51
C GLN A 21 -1.92 -3.76 -3.50
N LEU A 22 -1.36 -4.34 -4.57
CA LEU A 22 -0.73 -3.56 -5.63
C LEU A 22 -1.79 -3.20 -6.69
N LYS A 23 -1.79 -1.94 -7.11
CA LYS A 23 -2.54 -1.44 -8.28
C LYS A 23 -1.61 -0.58 -9.12
N THR A 24 -1.85 -0.56 -10.42
CA THR A 24 -1.08 0.21 -11.39
C THR A 24 -2.05 0.97 -12.28
N SER A 25 -1.84 2.27 -12.47
CA SER A 25 -2.76 3.11 -13.25
C SER A 25 -2.05 4.26 -13.95
N SER A 26 -2.50 4.59 -15.17
CA SER A 26 -2.23 5.86 -15.85
C SER A 26 -3.35 6.89 -15.66
N ASN A 27 -4.49 6.46 -15.10
CA ASN A 27 -5.60 7.33 -14.75
C ASN A 27 -5.45 7.79 -13.29
N TRP A 28 -4.79 8.93 -13.13
CA TRP A 28 -4.56 9.64 -11.87
C TRP A 28 -4.35 11.12 -12.18
N SER A 29 -4.46 11.97 -11.16
CA SER A 29 -4.08 13.38 -11.25
C SER A 29 -3.37 13.83 -9.98
N VAL A 30 -2.71 14.99 -10.03
CA VAL A 30 -2.14 15.64 -8.83
C VAL A 30 -2.99 16.87 -8.54
N ARG A 31 -3.46 17.01 -7.29
CA ARG A 31 -4.15 18.21 -6.81
C ARG A 31 -3.65 18.51 -5.39
N ASN A 32 -3.18 19.74 -5.16
CA ASN A 32 -2.72 20.22 -3.84
C ASN A 32 -1.74 19.22 -3.16
N ASP A 33 -0.68 18.83 -3.86
CA ASP A 33 0.32 17.86 -3.37
C ASP A 33 -0.24 16.48 -2.98
N LYS A 34 -1.36 16.09 -3.57
CA LYS A 34 -1.92 14.75 -3.43
C LYS A 34 -2.17 14.11 -4.79
N ILE A 35 -1.81 12.84 -4.90
CA ILE A 35 -2.24 11.94 -5.96
C ILE A 35 -3.72 11.63 -5.73
N VAL A 36 -4.55 12.02 -6.68
CA VAL A 36 -5.98 11.71 -6.71
C VAL A 36 -6.18 10.46 -7.57
N TYR A 37 -6.81 9.45 -7.00
CA TYR A 37 -7.05 8.17 -7.65
C TYR A 37 -8.43 7.62 -7.28
N ASP A 38 -9.15 7.14 -8.28
CA ASP A 38 -10.45 6.49 -8.11
C ASP A 38 -10.22 4.99 -7.88
N LEU A 39 -10.21 4.59 -6.60
CA LEU A 39 -10.01 3.21 -6.19
C LEU A 39 -11.33 2.43 -6.33
N GLU A 40 -11.29 1.20 -6.83
CA GLU A 40 -12.45 0.30 -6.85
C GLU A 40 -13.12 0.23 -5.46
N ALA A 41 -14.43 0.45 -5.40
CA ALA A 41 -15.19 0.52 -4.15
C ALA A 41 -15.04 -0.75 -3.31
N LYS A 42 -15.06 -1.93 -3.96
CA LYS A 42 -14.77 -3.22 -3.32
C LYS A 42 -13.38 -3.24 -2.68
N THR A 43 -12.34 -2.86 -3.43
CA THR A 43 -10.97 -2.81 -2.90
C THR A 43 -10.86 -1.85 -1.70
N TYR A 44 -11.53 -0.70 -1.76
CA TYR A 44 -11.58 0.24 -0.62
C TYR A 44 -12.23 -0.39 0.62
N ASN A 45 -13.36 -1.08 0.43
CA ASN A 45 -14.06 -1.76 1.51
C ASN A 45 -13.27 -2.93 2.09
N ASP A 46 -12.57 -3.69 1.25
CA ASP A 46 -11.65 -4.76 1.68
C ASP A 46 -10.52 -4.21 2.57
N ILE A 47 -9.96 -3.05 2.24
CA ILE A 47 -8.95 -2.36 3.07
C ILE A 47 -9.53 -2.01 4.44
N ILE A 48 -10.75 -1.46 4.51
CA ILE A 48 -11.40 -1.13 5.78
C ILE A 48 -11.63 -2.39 6.61
N LEU A 49 -12.25 -3.42 6.02
CA LEU A 49 -12.52 -4.69 6.69
C LEU A 49 -11.25 -5.29 7.27
N HIS A 50 -10.16 -5.34 6.49
CA HIS A 50 -8.88 -5.85 6.94
C HIS A 50 -8.26 -5.00 8.05
N ASN A 51 -8.29 -3.68 7.93
CA ASN A 51 -7.64 -2.80 8.90
C ASN A 51 -8.38 -2.71 10.23
N ARG A 52 -9.70 -2.94 10.24
CA ARG A 52 -10.51 -2.96 11.46
C ARG A 52 -10.53 -4.31 12.15
N ASN A 53 -10.69 -5.39 11.38
CA ASN A 53 -10.98 -6.72 11.92
C ASN A 53 -9.78 -7.67 11.83
N GLY A 54 -8.79 -7.34 11.01
CA GLY A 54 -7.61 -8.16 10.80
C GLY A 54 -6.52 -7.91 11.82
N VAL A 55 -5.81 -8.98 12.18
CA VAL A 55 -4.57 -8.92 12.97
C VAL A 55 -3.43 -8.23 12.19
N THR A 56 -3.53 -8.24 10.86
CA THR A 56 -2.56 -7.65 9.93
C THR A 56 -3.20 -6.53 9.13
N LYS A 57 -2.55 -5.37 9.07
CA LYS A 57 -3.00 -4.25 8.24
C LYS A 57 -2.82 -4.56 6.74
N LEU A 58 -3.72 -4.06 5.92
CA LEU A 58 -3.66 -4.09 4.46
C LEU A 58 -3.41 -2.66 3.96
N ILE A 59 -2.33 -2.49 3.20
CA ILE A 59 -2.01 -1.22 2.55
C ILE A 59 -2.19 -1.33 1.04
N LEU A 60 -2.63 -0.25 0.42
CA LEU A 60 -2.61 -0.11 -1.03
C LEU A 60 -1.24 0.44 -1.45
N ILE A 61 -0.64 -0.14 -2.48
CA ILE A 61 0.47 0.46 -3.20
C ILE A 61 -0.02 0.79 -4.60
N LEU A 62 0.02 2.07 -4.95
CA LEU A 62 -0.33 2.56 -6.27
C LEU A 62 0.97 2.85 -7.06
N MET A 63 1.20 2.09 -8.12
CA MET A 63 2.18 2.42 -9.14
C MET A 63 1.59 3.44 -10.11
N ARG A 64 2.20 4.62 -10.12
CA ARG A 64 1.83 5.72 -11.01
C ARG A 64 2.53 5.54 -12.35
N LEU A 65 1.75 5.26 -13.41
CA LEU A 65 2.26 5.24 -14.78
C LEU A 65 2.06 6.59 -15.45
N GLU A 66 3.06 7.06 -16.18
CA GLU A 66 2.91 8.23 -17.05
C GLU A 66 1.88 7.96 -18.16
N LYS A 67 1.16 9.00 -18.60
CA LYS A 67 0.14 8.87 -19.66
C LYS A 67 0.76 8.42 -20.99
N ASN A 68 1.96 8.89 -21.29
CA ASN A 68 2.73 8.45 -22.45
C ASN A 68 3.50 7.17 -22.12
N LYS A 69 3.19 6.07 -22.82
CA LYS A 69 3.82 4.76 -22.62
C LYS A 69 5.32 4.76 -22.88
N ASN A 70 5.80 5.62 -23.77
CA ASN A 70 7.23 5.76 -24.06
C ASN A 70 8.03 6.29 -22.86
N ASN A 71 7.34 6.83 -21.84
CA ASN A 71 7.96 7.30 -20.62
C ASN A 71 7.92 6.26 -19.50
N TRP A 72 7.37 5.06 -19.71
CA TRP A 72 7.26 4.06 -18.63
C TRP A 72 8.61 3.49 -18.23
N CYS A 73 9.47 3.25 -19.23
CA CYS A 73 10.82 2.77 -19.01
C CYS A 73 11.74 3.33 -20.09
N SER A 74 13.01 3.52 -19.73
CA SER A 74 14.10 3.70 -20.68
C SER A 74 15.00 2.48 -20.60
N LEU A 75 15.35 1.95 -21.77
CA LEU A 75 16.30 0.86 -21.92
C LEU A 75 17.60 1.43 -22.46
N ASP A 76 18.72 1.00 -21.89
CA ASP A 76 20.03 1.09 -22.52
C ASP A 76 20.72 -0.28 -22.51
N HIS A 77 21.97 -0.36 -22.96
CA HIS A 77 22.70 -1.63 -23.02
C HIS A 77 23.01 -2.26 -21.64
N ASN A 78 22.88 -1.50 -20.56
CA ASN A 78 23.34 -1.89 -19.22
C ASN A 78 22.19 -2.03 -18.21
N TYR A 79 21.12 -1.25 -18.36
CA TYR A 79 20.02 -1.20 -17.42
C TYR A 79 18.67 -0.91 -18.06
N ILE A 80 17.64 -1.30 -17.33
CA ILE A 80 16.25 -0.89 -17.56
C ILE A 80 15.87 0.04 -16.42
N GLN A 81 15.56 1.29 -16.74
CA GLN A 81 15.11 2.27 -15.76
C GLN A 81 13.60 2.46 -15.87
N PHE A 82 12.86 2.07 -14.84
CA PHE A 82 11.44 2.39 -14.72
C PHE A 82 11.29 3.80 -14.16
N LYS A 83 10.52 4.67 -14.84
CA LYS A 83 10.29 6.06 -14.41
C LYS A 83 9.02 6.22 -13.55
N ASN A 84 8.49 5.11 -13.05
CA ASN A 84 7.23 5.07 -12.32
C ASN A 84 7.48 5.12 -10.82
N SER A 85 6.74 5.96 -10.11
CA SER A 85 6.81 6.06 -8.65
C SER A 85 5.71 5.23 -8.00
N LEU A 86 6.05 4.58 -6.88
CA LEU A 86 5.12 3.86 -6.03
C LEU A 86 4.66 4.76 -4.88
N PHE A 87 3.37 4.81 -4.61
CA PHE A 87 2.80 5.53 -3.47
C PHE A 87 2.01 4.57 -2.59
N TRP A 88 2.12 4.71 -1.27
CA TRP A 88 1.36 3.87 -0.34
C TRP A 88 0.16 4.62 0.21
N PHE A 89 -0.94 3.91 0.43
CA PHE A 89 -2.16 4.40 1.06
C PHE A 89 -2.61 3.44 2.15
N HIS A 90 -3.01 4.03 3.27
CA HIS A 90 -3.54 3.35 4.44
C HIS A 90 -4.60 4.23 5.07
N THR A 91 -5.68 3.62 5.56
CA THR A 91 -6.76 4.32 6.25
C THR A 91 -7.19 3.54 7.49
N GLU A 92 -7.46 4.27 8.58
CA GLU A 92 -8.14 3.77 9.78
C GLU A 92 -9.63 4.15 9.77
N SER A 93 -10.17 4.55 8.61
CA SER A 93 -11.59 4.84 8.44
C SER A 93 -12.42 3.66 8.92
N VAL A 94 -13.50 3.98 9.64
CA VAL A 94 -14.48 2.98 10.08
C VAL A 94 -15.59 2.75 9.06
N SER A 95 -15.81 3.72 8.17
CA SER A 95 -16.94 3.74 7.24
C SER A 95 -16.55 3.19 5.89
N HIS A 96 -17.26 2.13 5.47
CA HIS A 96 -17.29 1.64 4.10
C HIS A 96 -17.87 2.71 3.17
N THR A 97 -17.62 2.54 1.88
CA THR A 97 -18.30 3.30 0.83
C THR A 97 -19.47 2.48 0.30
N ASP A 98 -20.61 3.14 0.04
CA ASP A 98 -21.77 2.54 -0.63
C ASP A 98 -21.74 2.76 -2.15
N ASN A 99 -20.75 3.52 -2.65
CA ASN A 99 -20.51 3.69 -4.08
C ASN A 99 -20.38 2.33 -4.78
N GLU A 100 -21.04 2.18 -5.93
CA GLU A 100 -21.05 0.93 -6.68
C GLU A 100 -19.69 0.60 -7.31
N HIS A 101 -19.02 1.60 -7.88
CA HIS A 101 -17.82 1.37 -8.70
C HIS A 101 -16.53 1.86 -8.05
N TYR A 102 -16.50 3.12 -7.58
CA TYR A 102 -15.24 3.75 -7.16
C TYR A 102 -15.40 4.63 -5.92
N LYS A 103 -14.35 4.66 -5.10
CA LYS A 103 -14.10 5.63 -4.05
C LYS A 103 -12.84 6.42 -4.39
N ARG A 104 -12.99 7.73 -4.53
CA ARG A 104 -11.85 8.64 -4.66
C ARG A 104 -11.03 8.66 -3.38
N ILE A 105 -9.74 8.38 -3.51
CA ILE A 105 -8.75 8.54 -2.45
C ILE A 105 -7.74 9.62 -2.84
N GLU A 106 -7.18 10.28 -1.83
CA GLU A 106 -6.11 11.25 -1.99
C GLU A 106 -4.88 10.75 -1.22
N ILE A 107 -3.74 10.61 -1.92
CA ILE A 107 -2.49 10.13 -1.36
C ILE A 107 -1.47 11.27 -1.42
N PRO A 108 -0.93 11.78 -0.30
CA PRO A 108 0.11 12.81 -0.35
C PRO A 108 1.30 12.37 -1.22
N VAL A 109 1.83 13.27 -2.04
CA VAL A 109 3.00 12.96 -2.91
C VAL A 109 4.24 12.60 -2.10
N SER A 110 4.28 12.95 -0.82
CA SER A 110 5.32 12.55 0.13
C SER A 110 5.20 11.09 0.60
N GLN A 111 4.05 10.43 0.41
CA GLN A 111 3.85 9.00 0.74
C GLN A 111 4.42 8.08 -0.35
N VAL A 112 5.67 8.31 -0.73
CA VAL A 112 6.42 7.44 -1.64
C VAL A 112 6.70 6.10 -0.94
N PHE A 113 6.46 5.00 -1.64
CA PHE A 113 6.81 3.66 -1.18
C PHE A 113 8.26 3.33 -1.54
N ASN A 114 9.13 3.47 -0.55
CA ASN A 114 10.57 3.21 -0.58
C ASN A 114 11.04 2.55 0.73
N ASN A 115 12.32 2.20 0.82
CA ASN A 115 12.92 1.56 2.00
C ASN A 115 12.62 2.29 3.32
N ASN A 116 12.73 3.62 3.33
CA ASN A 116 12.46 4.43 4.54
C ASN A 116 10.99 4.35 4.95
N SER A 117 10.06 4.42 4.00
CA SER A 117 8.63 4.29 4.26
C SER A 117 8.26 2.88 4.76
N ILE A 118 8.91 1.83 4.25
CA ILE A 118 8.68 0.44 4.67
C ILE A 118 9.01 0.27 6.15
N VAL A 119 10.18 0.76 6.59
CA VAL A 119 10.59 0.72 8.00
C VAL A 119 9.56 1.45 8.88
N LYS A 120 9.16 2.66 8.48
CA LYS A 120 8.14 3.44 9.18
C LYS A 120 6.78 2.73 9.25
N LEU A 121 6.36 2.06 8.18
CA LEU A 121 5.11 1.30 8.14
C LEU A 121 5.16 0.07 9.06
N ILE A 122 6.29 -0.66 9.06
CA ILE A 122 6.49 -1.78 9.98
C ILE A 122 6.41 -1.28 11.43
N ASP A 123 7.10 -0.19 11.77
CA ASP A 123 7.08 0.38 13.11
C ASP A 123 5.69 0.88 13.52
N LYS A 124 4.98 1.53 12.59
CA LYS A 124 3.60 1.99 12.80
C LYS A 124 2.65 0.83 13.13
N PHE A 125 2.83 -0.33 12.52
CA PHE A 125 1.95 -1.48 12.68
C PHE A 125 2.45 -2.51 13.70
N LYS A 126 3.56 -2.24 14.40
CA LYS A 126 4.00 -3.08 15.52
C LYS A 126 2.93 -3.08 16.60
N ILE A 127 2.45 -4.28 16.94
CA ILE A 127 1.58 -4.48 18.09
C ILE A 127 2.42 -4.19 19.34
N LYS A 128 2.06 -3.14 20.09
CA LYS A 128 2.63 -2.91 21.42
C LYS A 128 2.01 -3.94 22.36
N ILE A 129 2.81 -4.90 22.80
CA ILE A 129 2.41 -5.79 23.90
C ILE A 129 2.42 -4.93 25.16
N ILE A 130 1.25 -4.57 25.66
CA ILE A 130 1.09 -4.01 27.00
C ILE A 130 1.42 -5.17 27.95
N ARG A 131 2.49 -4.99 28.74
CA ARG A 131 2.84 -5.89 29.83
C ARG A 131 2.02 -5.55 31.07
#